data_AF-A0A2P7S1A1-F1
#
_entry.id   AF-A0A2P7S1A1-F1
#
_cell.length_a   1.000
_cell.length_b   1.000
_cell.length_c   1.000
_cell.angle_alpha   90.00
_cell.angle_beta   90.00
_cell.angle_gamma   90.00
#
_symmetry.space_group_name_H-M   'P 1'
#
loop_
_entity.id
_entity.type
_entity.pdbx_description
1 polymer ?
#
loop_
_entity_poly.entity_id
_entity_poly.type
_entity_poly.pdbx_seq_one_letter_code
_entity_poly.pdbx_strand_id
1 'polypeptide(L)'
;MDGKMLARLVTIIFVGVAITATVIELTRKEGPEVHTLSLRRDGDADPLQHLLRRCRDMGEAATGDAACLKVWAANRDRFLRQNAEALQTTRAPNATPSAWFEPAPEPVPVNKETAPVMQPEPARPGSH
;
A
#
# COMPACT_ATOMS: atom_id res chain seq x y z
N MET A 1 1.39 -44.47 7.36
CA MET A 1 1.96 -43.18 6.95
C MET A 1 3.16 -43.48 6.06
N ASP A 2 3.21 -42.92 4.85
CA ASP A 2 4.32 -43.13 3.92
C ASP A 2 5.62 -42.58 4.51
N GLY A 3 6.43 -43.46 5.10
CA GLY A 3 7.74 -43.10 5.65
C GLY A 3 8.66 -42.46 4.60
N LYS A 4 8.41 -42.76 3.31
CA LYS A 4 9.09 -42.12 2.17
C LYS A 4 8.68 -40.66 1.98
N MET A 5 7.42 -40.31 2.27
CA MET A 5 6.96 -38.93 2.23
C MET A 5 7.53 -38.13 3.42
N LEU A 6 7.56 -38.74 4.60
CA LEU A 6 8.15 -38.13 5.80
C LEU A 6 9.66 -37.90 5.63
N ALA A 7 10.38 -38.85 5.05
CA ALA A 7 11.81 -38.69 4.76
C ALA A 7 12.06 -37.52 3.79
N ARG A 8 11.27 -37.40 2.71
CA ARG A 8 11.36 -36.28 1.77
C ARG A 8 11.08 -34.95 2.45
N LEU A 9 10.08 -34.90 3.33
CA LEU A 9 9.73 -33.68 4.05
C LEU A 9 10.89 -33.21 4.94
N VAL A 10 11.51 -34.12 5.69
CA VAL A 10 12.68 -33.81 6.53
C VAL A 10 13.85 -33.32 5.67
N THR A 11 14.12 -33.97 4.54
CA THR A 11 15.19 -33.52 3.63
C THR A 11 14.94 -32.11 3.10
N ILE A 12 13.71 -31.80 2.65
CA ILE A 12 13.37 -30.48 2.12
C ILE A 12 13.51 -29.40 3.20
N ILE A 13 13.00 -29.66 4.41
CA ILE A 13 13.11 -28.71 5.54
C ILE A 13 14.58 -28.48 5.89
N PHE A 14 15.38 -29.55 5.98
CA PHE A 14 16.80 -29.42 6.30
C PHE A 14 17.56 -28.61 5.25
N VAL A 15 17.31 -28.86 3.97
CA VAL A 15 17.91 -28.09 2.87
C VAL A 15 17.48 -26.62 2.93
N GLY A 16 16.19 -26.34 3.18
CA GLY A 16 15.70 -24.97 3.34
C GLY A 16 16.34 -24.21 4.51
N VAL A 17 16.50 -24.89 5.66
CA VAL A 17 17.17 -24.33 6.84
C VAL A 17 18.66 -24.08 6.55
N ALA A 18 19.34 -25.03 5.91
CA ALA A 18 20.75 -24.89 5.53
C ALA A 18 20.96 -23.69 4.57
N ILE A 19 20.13 -23.57 3.54
CA ILE A 19 20.19 -22.42 2.61
C ILE A 19 19.97 -21.11 3.37
N THR A 20 18.93 -21.03 4.21
CA THR A 20 18.64 -19.81 5.00
C THR A 20 19.82 -19.46 5.91
N ALA A 21 20.43 -20.43 6.58
CA ALA A 21 21.61 -20.22 7.42
C ALA A 21 22.81 -19.71 6.60
N THR A 22 23.08 -20.29 5.42
CA THR A 22 24.16 -19.80 4.54
C THR A 22 23.90 -18.38 4.05
N VAL A 23 22.66 -18.03 3.69
CA VAL A 23 22.30 -16.67 3.32
C VAL A 23 22.54 -15.71 4.49
N ILE A 24 22.20 -16.09 5.73
CA ILE A 24 22.44 -15.26 6.92
C ILE A 24 23.95 -15.10 7.18
N GLU A 25 24.75 -16.16 7.06
CA GLU A 25 26.20 -16.05 7.23
C GLU A 25 26.86 -15.20 6.15
N LEU A 26 26.44 -15.34 4.89
CA LEU A 26 26.94 -14.52 3.78
C LEU A 26 26.53 -13.05 3.94
N THR A 27 25.26 -12.78 4.28
CA THR A 27 24.79 -11.41 4.56
C THR A 27 25.41 -10.80 5.82
N ARG A 28 25.86 -11.62 6.79
CA ARG A 28 26.63 -11.12 7.94
C ARG A 28 28.10 -10.90 7.62
N LYS A 29 28.71 -11.73 6.77
CA LYS A 29 30.14 -11.67 6.42
C LYS A 29 30.45 -10.58 5.39
N GLU A 30 29.51 -10.26 4.51
CA GLU A 30 29.57 -9.06 3.68
C GLU A 30 29.14 -7.79 4.44
N GLY A 31 28.89 -7.91 5.74
CA GLY A 31 28.32 -6.86 6.56
C GLY A 31 26.85 -6.62 6.21
N PRO A 32 26.03 -6.13 7.14
CA PRO A 32 24.72 -5.61 6.83
C PRO A 32 24.90 -4.29 6.05
N GLU A 33 25.31 -4.40 4.79
CA GLU A 33 24.91 -3.47 3.74
C GLU A 33 23.53 -3.88 3.18
N VAL A 34 22.72 -4.56 4.02
CA VAL A 34 21.32 -4.15 4.10
C VAL A 34 21.41 -2.66 4.21
N HIS A 35 21.04 -2.00 3.12
CA HIS A 35 20.69 -0.61 3.12
C HIS A 35 19.85 -0.44 4.38
N THR A 36 20.51 0.04 5.43
CA THR A 36 19.88 1.02 6.24
C THR A 36 19.46 2.01 5.16
N LEU A 37 18.19 1.92 4.78
CA LEU A 37 17.35 3.06 4.98
C LEU A 37 17.61 3.56 6.43
N SER A 38 18.81 4.07 6.74
CA SER A 38 19.17 5.47 6.67
C SER A 38 18.23 6.24 5.74
N LEU A 39 16.93 6.08 5.99
CA LEU A 39 16.02 7.17 6.19
C LEU A 39 16.68 7.98 7.29
N ARG A 40 17.66 8.75 6.83
CA ARG A 40 18.23 9.94 7.39
C ARG A 40 17.33 10.41 8.53
N ARG A 41 17.58 9.91 9.73
CA ARG A 41 17.01 10.48 10.94
C ARG A 41 18.04 11.48 11.42
N ASP A 42 18.19 12.51 10.60
CA ASP A 42 18.55 13.83 11.09
C ASP A 42 17.56 14.13 12.23
N GLY A 43 18.05 14.04 13.46
CA GLY A 43 17.24 14.18 14.66
C GLY A 43 17.78 13.31 15.79
N ASP A 44 18.92 13.75 16.33
CA ASP A 44 19.32 13.67 17.74
C ASP A 44 18.46 12.78 18.64
N ALA A 45 19.02 11.66 19.12
CA ALA A 45 18.58 10.88 20.28
C ALA A 45 17.08 10.98 20.64
N ASP A 46 16.19 10.65 19.70
CA ASP A 46 14.76 10.92 19.85
C ASP A 46 14.24 10.26 21.15
N PRO A 47 13.78 11.03 22.15
CA PRO A 47 13.35 10.50 23.46
C PRO A 47 12.23 9.46 23.29
N LEU A 48 11.48 9.54 22.18
CA LEU A 48 10.47 8.56 21.81
C LEU A 48 11.08 7.17 21.55
N GLN A 49 12.26 7.08 20.94
CA GLN A 49 12.95 5.81 20.67
C GLN A 49 13.44 5.14 21.96
N HIS A 50 13.83 5.94 22.96
CA HIS A 50 14.18 5.41 24.27
C HIS A 50 12.94 4.86 24.99
N LEU A 51 11.82 5.58 24.95
CA LEU A 51 10.55 5.11 25.52
C LEU A 51 10.02 3.87 24.81
N LEU A 52 10.10 3.81 23.48
CA LEU A 52 9.72 2.65 22.68
C LEU A 52 10.54 1.41 23.06
N ARG A 53 11.86 1.55 23.24
CA ARG A 53 12.73 0.45 23.69
C ARG A 53 12.33 -0.04 25.06
N ARG A 54 12.16 0.88 26.03
CA ARG A 54 11.71 0.51 27.38
C ARG A 54 10.38 -0.26 27.36
N CYS A 55 9.39 0.24 26.61
CA CYS A 55 8.10 -0.44 26.48
C CYS A 55 8.20 -1.80 25.77
N ARG A 56 9.07 -1.93 24.78
CA ARG A 56 9.33 -3.23 24.12
C ARG A 56 9.99 -4.22 25.06
N ASP A 57 10.98 -3.78 25.83
CA ASP A 57 11.75 -4.65 26.73
C ASP A 57 10.89 -5.15 27.92
N MET A 58 9.80 -4.43 28.25
CA MET A 58 8.76 -4.89 29.19
C MET A 58 7.85 -5.99 28.61
N GLY A 59 7.78 -6.15 27.28
CA GLY A 59 7.02 -7.22 26.63
C GLY A 59 5.51 -7.17 26.91
N GLU A 60 4.95 -8.27 27.39
CA GLU A 60 3.50 -8.42 27.62
C GLU A 60 2.98 -7.44 28.67
N ALA A 61 3.77 -7.12 29.70
CA ALA A 61 3.42 -6.14 30.72
C ALA A 61 3.13 -4.73 30.15
N ALA A 62 3.76 -4.37 29.02
CA ALA A 62 3.52 -3.08 28.37
C ALA A 62 2.16 -2.97 27.68
N THR A 63 1.48 -4.09 27.43
CA THR A 63 0.16 -4.09 26.77
C THR A 63 -0.94 -3.55 27.69
N GLY A 64 -0.78 -3.67 29.02
CA GLY A 64 -1.67 -3.09 30.03
C GLY A 64 -1.26 -1.68 30.47
N ASP A 65 -0.10 -1.17 30.05
CA ASP A 65 0.41 0.13 30.46
C ASP A 65 -0.06 1.24 29.50
N ALA A 66 -0.90 2.14 30.02
CA ALA A 66 -1.45 3.26 29.27
C ALA A 66 -0.38 4.22 28.71
N ALA A 67 0.77 4.37 29.37
CA ALA A 67 1.89 5.17 28.88
C ALA A 67 2.55 4.51 27.68
N CYS A 68 2.73 3.18 27.70
CA CYS A 68 3.30 2.45 26.57
C CYS A 68 2.38 2.43 25.35
N LEU A 69 1.06 2.26 25.56
CA LEU A 69 0.08 2.36 24.48
C LEU A 69 0.12 3.73 23.79
N LYS A 70 0.25 4.82 24.55
CA LYS A 70 0.40 6.18 24.00
C LYS A 70 1.68 6.34 23.18
N VAL A 71 2.79 5.77 23.65
CA VAL A 71 4.09 5.84 22.95
C VAL A 71 4.02 5.10 21.60
N TRP A 72 3.37 3.93 21.52
CA TRP A 72 3.17 3.21 20.26
C TRP A 72 2.25 3.96 19.30
N ALA A 73 1.14 4.52 19.80
CA ALA A 73 0.24 5.34 18.99
C ALA A 73 0.98 6.55 18.38
N ALA A 74 1.76 7.27 19.20
CA ALA A 74 2.56 8.41 18.74
C ALA A 74 3.60 8.02 17.67
N ASN A 75 4.25 6.87 17.83
CA ASN A 75 5.18 6.35 16.83
C ASN A 75 4.49 6.04 15.50
N ARG A 76 3.35 5.33 15.56
CA ARG A 76 2.56 4.99 14.36
C ARG A 76 2.09 6.25 13.64
N ASP A 77 1.53 7.21 14.36
CA ASP A 77 0.99 8.44 13.79
C ASP A 77 2.08 9.25 13.06
N ARG A 78 3.32 9.23 13.54
CA ARG A 78 4.46 9.86 12.85
C ARG A 78 4.73 9.22 11.50
N PHE A 79 4.76 7.88 11.43
CA PHE A 79 4.96 7.17 10.17
C PHE A 79 3.82 7.44 9.19
N LEU A 80 2.57 7.44 9.68
CA LEU A 80 1.41 7.70 8.83
C LEU A 80 1.37 9.16 8.33
N ARG A 81 1.74 10.14 9.15
CA ARG A 81 1.85 11.55 8.73
C ARG A 81 2.92 11.76 7.65
N GLN A 82 4.08 11.12 7.76
CA GLN A 82 5.13 11.20 6.75
C GLN A 82 4.65 10.70 5.37
N ASN A 83 3.84 9.63 5.34
CA ASN A 83 3.25 9.14 4.10
C ASN A 83 2.18 10.09 3.55
N ALA A 84 1.35 10.68 4.42
CA ALA A 84 0.35 11.65 4.00
C ALA A 84 0.99 12.91 3.41
N GLU A 85 2.09 13.40 3.97
CA GLU A 85 2.83 14.56 3.46
C GLU A 85 3.55 14.25 2.12
N ALA A 86 4.07 13.02 1.96
CA ALA A 86 4.62 12.55 0.69
C ALA A 86 3.55 12.45 -0.42
N LEU A 87 2.34 11.95 -0.09
CA LEU A 87 1.20 11.94 -1.00
C LEU A 87 0.72 13.35 -1.36
N GLN A 88 0.76 14.29 -0.41
CA GLN A 88 0.43 15.70 -0.66
C GLN A 88 1.49 16.41 -1.51
N THR A 89 2.76 16.08 -1.32
CA THR A 89 3.85 16.60 -2.17
C THR A 89 3.75 16.06 -3.59
N THR A 90 3.28 14.82 -3.76
CA THR A 90 3.09 14.20 -5.09
C THR A 90 1.81 14.72 -5.76
N ARG A 91 0.78 15.10 -4.99
CA ARG A 91 -0.39 15.83 -5.48
C ARG A 91 -0.05 17.31 -5.58
N ALA A 92 0.64 17.68 -6.66
CA ALA A 92 0.84 19.07 -7.02
C ALA A 92 -0.48 19.87 -6.86
N PRO A 93 -0.45 21.10 -6.30
CA PRO A 93 -1.65 21.87 -5.94
C PRO A 93 -2.50 22.33 -7.15
N ASN A 94 -2.21 21.86 -8.36
CA ASN A 94 -2.94 22.22 -9.58
C ASN A 94 -3.24 21.04 -10.52
N ALA A 95 -3.17 19.79 -10.04
CA ALA A 95 -3.64 18.66 -10.83
C ALA A 95 -5.18 18.57 -10.74
N THR A 96 -5.86 19.19 -11.70
CA THR A 96 -7.30 19.00 -11.96
C THR A 96 -7.58 17.51 -12.18
N PRO A 97 -8.30 16.82 -11.28
CA PRO A 97 -8.48 15.38 -11.41
C PRO A 97 -9.73 15.08 -12.25
N SER A 98 -9.66 15.23 -13.58
CA SER A 98 -10.67 14.66 -14.49
C SER A 98 -10.25 14.71 -15.96
N ALA A 99 -9.22 13.94 -16.34
CA ALA A 99 -8.93 13.68 -17.76
C ALA A 99 -8.58 12.21 -18.05
N TRP A 100 -8.92 11.28 -17.15
CA TRP A 100 -8.79 9.83 -17.40
C TRP A 100 -10.11 9.15 -17.79
N PHE A 101 -11.18 9.93 -17.98
CA PHE A 101 -12.33 9.51 -18.77
C PHE A 101 -12.22 10.23 -20.12
N GLU A 102 -11.62 9.56 -21.09
CA GLU A 102 -11.71 9.90 -22.50
C GLU A 102 -13.21 9.96 -22.88
N PRO A 103 -13.76 11.13 -23.28
CA PRO A 103 -15.07 11.15 -23.91
C PRO A 103 -14.91 10.58 -25.32
N ALA A 104 -15.82 9.68 -25.67
CA ALA A 104 -15.90 8.97 -26.94
C ALA A 104 -15.69 9.88 -28.17
N PRO A 105 -15.13 9.35 -29.28
CA PRO A 105 -14.86 10.14 -30.48
C PRO A 105 -16.18 10.73 -31.02
N GLU A 106 -16.20 12.05 -31.19
CA GLU A 106 -17.37 12.76 -31.70
C GLU A 106 -17.73 12.30 -33.13
N PRO A 107 -19.01 11.99 -33.42
CA PRO A 107 -19.44 11.70 -34.77
C PRO A 107 -19.47 13.01 -35.59
N VAL A 108 -18.67 13.06 -36.66
CA VAL A 108 -18.59 14.17 -37.61
C VAL A 108 -19.96 14.44 -38.26
N PRO A 109 -20.54 15.66 -38.16
CA PRO A 109 -21.74 15.98 -38.91
C PRO A 109 -21.39 16.43 -40.34
N VAL A 110 -21.56 15.48 -41.25
CA VAL A 110 -21.68 15.66 -42.71
C VAL A 110 -22.88 16.58 -43.02
N ASN A 111 -22.56 17.64 -43.78
CA ASN A 111 -23.37 18.65 -44.47
C ASN A 111 -24.90 18.79 -44.23
N LYS A 112 -25.25 20.04 -43.91
CA LYS A 112 -26.35 20.86 -44.44
C LYS A 112 -27.03 20.29 -45.69
N GLU A 113 -28.31 19.93 -45.58
CA GLU A 113 -29.45 20.50 -46.34
C GLU A 113 -30.71 19.61 -46.16
N THR A 114 -31.84 20.24 -45.82
CA THR A 114 -33.23 19.75 -46.03
C THR A 114 -33.68 18.45 -45.34
N ALA A 115 -34.36 18.60 -44.19
CA ALA A 115 -35.47 17.71 -43.85
C ALA A 115 -36.79 18.36 -44.29
N PRO A 116 -37.68 17.70 -45.05
CA PRO A 116 -39.09 18.00 -44.95
C PRO A 116 -39.60 17.41 -43.64
N VAL A 117 -40.11 18.29 -42.80
CA VAL A 117 -40.85 18.04 -41.56
C VAL A 117 -41.82 16.86 -41.71
N MET A 118 -41.73 15.89 -40.80
CA MET A 118 -42.87 15.02 -40.47
C MET A 118 -42.98 14.96 -38.94
N GLN A 119 -44.06 15.56 -38.44
CA GLN A 119 -44.39 15.72 -37.03
C GLN A 119 -44.74 14.40 -36.33
N PRO A 120 -44.63 14.35 -34.99
CA PRO A 120 -44.83 13.15 -34.19
C PRO A 120 -46.29 12.69 -34.17
N GLU A 121 -46.50 11.39 -34.35
CA GLU A 121 -47.78 10.71 -34.17
C GLU A 121 -48.17 10.62 -32.69
N PRO A 122 -49.38 11.07 -32.29
CA PRO A 122 -49.94 10.72 -31.00
C PRO A 122 -51.17 9.82 -31.15
N ALA A 123 -51.11 8.71 -30.41
CA ALA A 123 -52.21 7.98 -29.77
C ALA A 123 -53.50 7.71 -30.58
N ARG A 124 -53.61 6.47 -31.04
CA ARG A 124 -54.84 5.78 -31.47
C ARG A 124 -55.88 5.73 -30.32
N PRO A 125 -57.17 5.99 -30.61
CA PRO A 125 -58.26 5.21 -30.01
C PRO A 125 -59.11 4.54 -31.10
N GLY A 126 -59.66 3.37 -30.79
CA GLY A 126 -60.27 2.45 -31.75
C GLY A 126 -61.73 2.73 -32.13
N SER A 127 -62.14 1.93 -33.13
CA SER A 127 -63.48 1.40 -33.41
C SER A 127 -64.68 2.34 -33.45
N HIS A 128 -65.23 2.53 -34.66
CA HIS A 128 -66.56 2.05 -35.08
C HIS A 128 -66.73 2.16 -36.60
#